data_AF-A0A9D0H2R5-F1
#
_entry.id   AF-A0A9D0H2R5-F1
#
_cell.length_a   1.000
_cell.length_b   1.000
_cell.length_c   1.000
_cell.angle_alpha   90.00
_cell.angle_beta   90.00
_cell.angle_gamma   90.00
#
_symmetry.space_group_name_H-M   'P 1'
#
loop_
_entity.id
_entity.type
_entity.pdbx_description
1 polymer ?
#
loop_
_entity_poly.entity_id
_entity_poly.type
_entity_poly.pdbx_seq_one_letter_code
_entity_poly.pdbx_strand_id
1 'polypeptide(L)'
;MAKLPLAKEYHTDGYHVYKYWLNRKQHRISKFGKTNRNEGLHSKLRDRLKRLQRKTKGYSKNINALRYALAIVFSLTNIPTDFGYL
;
A
#
# COMPACT_ATOMS: atom_id res chain seq x y z
N MET A 1 6.66 -24.95 7.27
CA MET A 1 7.43 -23.98 6.47
C MET A 1 6.92 -23.99 5.05
N ALA A 2 6.72 -22.83 4.42
CA ALA A 2 6.32 -22.77 3.02
C ALA A 2 7.42 -23.41 2.15
N LYS A 3 7.06 -24.36 1.27
CA LYS A 3 8.01 -24.96 0.33
C LYS A 3 8.41 -23.91 -0.71
N LEU A 4 9.71 -23.76 -0.93
CA LEU A 4 10.22 -22.93 -2.03
C LEU A 4 9.74 -23.51 -3.37
N PRO A 5 9.32 -22.65 -4.33
CA PRO A 5 8.94 -23.11 -5.65
C PRO A 5 10.15 -23.74 -6.34
N LEU A 6 9.92 -24.84 -7.07
CA LEU A 6 10.99 -25.56 -7.77
C LEU A 6 11.58 -24.66 -8.86
N ALA A 7 12.90 -24.44 -8.82
CA ALA A 7 13.60 -23.62 -9.80
C ALA A 7 14.96 -24.23 -10.16
N LYS A 8 15.42 -23.96 -11.39
CA LYS A 8 16.75 -24.39 -11.85
C LYS A 8 17.86 -23.67 -11.08
N GLU A 9 17.67 -22.38 -10.79
CA GLU A 9 18.62 -21.54 -10.06
C GLU A 9 17.90 -20.58 -9.11
N TYR A 10 18.48 -20.38 -7.94
CA TYR A 10 18.03 -19.41 -6.95
C TYR A 10 19.05 -18.29 -6.83
N HIS A 11 18.62 -17.06 -7.07
CA HIS A 11 19.45 -15.88 -6.92
C HIS A 11 19.17 -15.20 -5.58
N THR A 12 20.22 -14.97 -4.78
CA THR A 12 20.09 -14.31 -3.46
C THR A 12 21.12 -13.20 -3.29
N ASP A 13 20.91 -12.37 -2.28
CA ASP A 13 21.85 -11.34 -1.80
C ASP A 13 23.12 -11.92 -1.14
N GLY A 14 23.10 -13.20 -0.77
CA GLY A 14 24.23 -13.90 -0.14
C GLY A 14 24.12 -14.02 1.37
N TYR A 15 22.94 -13.77 1.95
CA TYR A 15 22.71 -13.97 3.38
C TYR A 15 23.05 -15.41 3.81
N HIS A 16 23.75 -15.55 4.92
CA HIS A 16 24.39 -16.80 5.35
C HIS A 16 23.39 -17.95 5.56
N VAL A 17 22.15 -17.65 5.95
CA VAL A 17 21.08 -18.65 6.17
C VAL A 17 20.76 -19.44 4.90
N TYR A 18 20.85 -18.81 3.72
CA TYR A 18 20.55 -19.49 2.45
C TYR A 18 21.51 -20.64 2.13
N LYS A 19 22.72 -20.64 2.71
CA LYS A 19 23.69 -21.75 2.54
C LYS A 19 23.19 -23.07 3.11
N TYR A 20 22.32 -23.01 4.13
CA TYR A 20 21.74 -24.19 4.76
C TYR A 20 20.43 -24.64 4.10
N TRP A 21 19.76 -23.74 3.38
CA TRP A 21 18.45 -24.00 2.78
C TRP A 21 18.50 -24.33 1.29
N LEU A 22 19.52 -23.85 0.58
CA LEU A 22 19.68 -24.02 -0.85
C LEU A 22 20.87 -24.92 -1.17
N ASN A 23 20.69 -25.81 -2.14
CA ASN A 23 21.80 -26.60 -2.66
C ASN A 23 22.82 -25.67 -3.34
N ARG A 24 24.11 -25.80 -2.98
CA ARG A 24 25.23 -25.02 -3.55
C ARG A 24 25.23 -25.02 -5.08
N LYS A 25 24.82 -26.11 -5.74
CA LYS A 25 24.79 -26.19 -7.21
C LYS A 25 23.72 -25.30 -7.85
N GLN A 26 22.64 -25.00 -7.13
CA GLN A 26 21.52 -24.18 -7.60
C GLN A 26 21.59 -22.74 -7.07
N HIS A 27 22.45 -22.48 -6.08
CA HIS A 27 22.54 -21.19 -5.42
C HIS A 27 23.51 -20.24 -6.14
N ARG A 28 22.97 -19.12 -6.64
CA ARG A 28 23.73 -18.06 -7.31
C ARG A 28 23.69 -16.80 -6.46
N ILE A 29 24.84 -16.42 -5.90
CA ILE A 29 24.97 -15.17 -5.15
C ILE A 29 25.36 -14.06 -6.13
N SER A 30 24.56 -13.00 -6.18
CA SER A 30 24.89 -11.83 -7.00
C SER A 30 24.38 -10.55 -6.35
N LYS A 31 25.30 -9.63 -6.07
CA LYS A 31 25.01 -8.34 -5.45
C LYS A 31 24.39 -7.32 -6.42
N PHE A 32 24.66 -7.46 -7.72
CA PHE A 32 24.28 -6.47 -8.74
C PHE A 32 23.33 -7.01 -9.82
N GLY A 33 22.75 -8.20 -9.60
CA GLY A 33 21.90 -8.88 -10.58
C GLY A 33 20.40 -8.82 -10.29
N LYS A 34 19.73 -9.96 -10.50
CA LYS A 34 18.26 -10.11 -10.38
C LYS A 34 17.73 -9.70 -9.00
N THR A 35 18.50 -9.93 -7.93
CA THR A 35 18.14 -9.55 -6.56
C THR A 35 17.94 -8.04 -6.42
N ASN A 36 18.89 -7.24 -6.91
CA ASN A 36 18.82 -5.78 -6.85
C ASN A 36 17.64 -5.22 -7.67
N ARG A 37 17.34 -5.83 -8.83
CA ARG A 37 16.16 -5.46 -9.62
C ARG A 37 14.86 -5.70 -8.84
N ASN A 38 14.75 -6.84 -8.16
CA ASN A 38 13.59 -7.16 -7.34
C ASN A 38 13.46 -6.20 -6.15
N GLU A 39 14.55 -5.88 -5.46
CA GLU A 39 14.58 -4.89 -4.38
C GLU A 39 14.10 -3.51 -4.86
N GLY A 40 14.59 -3.05 -6.02
CA GLY A 40 14.15 -1.81 -6.64
C GLY A 40 12.66 -1.82 -6.99
N LEU A 41 12.12 -2.93 -7.50
CA LEU A 41 10.69 -3.09 -7.77
C LEU A 41 9.86 -3.07 -6.48
N HIS A 42 10.29 -3.77 -5.44
CA HIS A 42 9.63 -3.75 -4.14
C HIS A 42 9.64 -2.36 -3.50
N SER A 43 10.74 -1.61 -3.62
CA SER A 43 10.81 -0.22 -3.17
C SER A 43 9.78 0.65 -3.89
N LYS A 44 9.74 0.59 -5.23
CA LYS A 44 8.76 1.33 -6.04
C LYS A 44 7.32 0.97 -5.69
N LEU A 45 7.02 -0.31 -5.47
CA LEU A 45 5.68 -0.76 -5.10
C LEU A 45 5.26 -0.20 -3.72
N ARG A 46 6.17 -0.21 -2.75
CA ARG A 46 5.94 0.35 -1.41
C ARG A 46 5.62 1.84 -1.48
N ASP A 47 6.35 2.59 -2.30
CA ASP A 47 6.10 4.02 -2.48
C ASP A 47 4.75 4.29 -3.16
N ARG A 48 4.38 3.48 -4.15
CA ARG A 48 3.06 3.55 -4.79
C ARG A 48 1.94 3.27 -3.79
N LEU A 49 2.08 2.24 -2.94
CA LEU A 49 1.10 1.94 -1.89
C LEU A 49 0.96 3.07 -0.88
N LYS A 50 2.09 3.66 -0.43
CA LYS A 50 2.05 4.84 0.46
C LYS A 50 1.35 6.04 -0.20
N ARG A 51 1.57 6.28 -1.49
CA ARG A 51 0.86 7.32 -2.25
C ARG A 51 -0.63 7.05 -2.34
N LEU A 52 -1.02 5.81 -2.62
CA LEU A 52 -2.42 5.39 -2.64
C LEU A 52 -3.08 5.63 -1.28
N GLN A 53 -2.46 5.19 -0.20
CA GLN A 53 -2.95 5.41 1.17
C GLN A 53 -3.15 6.90 1.47
N ARG A 54 -2.20 7.77 1.10
CA ARG A 54 -2.34 9.22 1.27
C ARG A 54 -3.51 9.79 0.47
N LYS A 55 -3.69 9.36 -0.79
CA LYS A 55 -4.83 9.75 -1.61
C LYS A 55 -6.15 9.30 -1.00
N THR A 56 -6.26 8.04 -0.56
CA THR A 56 -7.45 7.51 0.11
C THR A 56 -7.78 8.30 1.38
N LYS A 57 -6.79 8.65 2.20
CA LYS A 57 -6.98 9.52 3.37
C LYS A 57 -7.49 10.92 2.96
N GLY A 58 -6.94 11.48 1.88
CA GLY A 58 -7.41 12.74 1.31
C GLY A 58 -8.87 12.67 0.84
N TYR A 59 -9.24 11.64 0.08
CA TYR A 59 -10.63 11.41 -0.35
C TYR A 59 -11.58 11.20 0.82
N SER A 60 -11.20 10.41 1.83
CA SER A 60 -12.00 10.21 3.05
C SER A 60 -12.22 11.53 3.80
N LYS A 61 -11.20 12.40 3.89
CA LYS A 61 -11.34 13.75 4.43
C LYS A 61 -12.31 14.60 3.62
N ASN A 62 -12.27 14.53 2.29
CA ASN A 62 -13.20 15.27 1.42
C ASN A 62 -14.65 14.78 1.56
N ILE A 63 -14.88 13.47 1.71
CA ILE A 63 -16.22 12.92 1.98
C ILE A 63 -16.74 13.41 3.33
N ASN A 64 -15.89 13.42 4.35
CA ASN A 64 -16.29 13.96 5.65
C ASN A 64 -16.56 15.46 5.58
N ALA A 65 -15.73 16.23 4.86
CA ALA A 65 -15.99 17.65 4.62
C ALA A 65 -17.31 17.89 3.88
N LEU A 66 -17.63 17.08 2.86
CA LEU A 66 -18.92 17.13 2.16
C LEU A 66 -20.08 16.76 3.10
N ARG A 67 -19.92 15.73 3.94
CA ARG A 67 -20.92 15.35 4.95
C ARG A 67 -21.17 16.47 5.95
N TYR A 68 -20.11 17.11 6.45
CA TYR A 68 -20.24 18.25 7.36
C TYR A 68 -20.88 19.47 6.67
N ALA A 69 -20.50 19.75 5.42
CA ALA A 69 -21.14 20.82 4.63
C ALA A 69 -22.63 20.55 4.43
N LEU A 70 -23.02 19.33 4.06
CA LEU A 70 -24.43 18.92 3.95
C LEU A 70 -25.16 19.01 5.30
N ALA A 71 -24.52 18.60 6.41
CA ALA A 71 -25.11 18.72 7.74
C ALA A 71 -25.35 20.19 8.13
N ILE A 72 -24.44 21.11 7.78
CA ILE A 72 -24.63 22.55 7.97
C ILE A 72 -25.80 23.04 7.11
N VAL A 73 -25.85 22.70 5.82
CA VAL A 73 -26.97 23.10 4.96
C VAL A 73 -28.29 22.59 5.51
N PHE A 74 -28.39 21.30 5.84
CA PHE A 74 -29.62 20.73 6.38
C PHE A 74 -30.00 21.29 7.75
N SER A 75 -29.05 21.59 8.63
CA SER A 75 -29.36 22.24 9.91
C SER A 75 -29.83 23.68 9.74
N LEU A 76 -29.32 24.40 8.74
CA LEU A 76 -29.79 25.75 8.39
C LEU A 76 -31.14 25.73 7.64
N THR A 77 -31.47 24.68 6.90
CA THR A 77 -32.76 24.55 6.20
C THR A 77 -33.85 23.87 7.03
N ASN A 78 -33.50 23.22 8.16
CA ASN A 78 -34.44 22.72 9.16
C ASN A 78 -34.71 23.77 10.27
N ILE A 79 -34.56 25.06 9.97
CA ILE A 79 -35.21 26.09 10.78
C ILE A 79 -36.72 25.91 10.53
N PRO A 80 -37.54 25.65 11.56
CA PRO A 80 -38.97 25.56 11.38
C PRO A 80 -39.45 26.83 10.69
N THR A 81 -40.17 26.66 9.58
CA THR A 81 -40.94 27.71 8.93
C THR A 81 -42.14 28.07 9.81
N ASP A 82 -41.87 28.60 10.99
CA ASP A 82 -42.83 29.26 11.87
C ASP A 82 -42.52 30.75 11.87
N PHE A 83 -42.65 31.39 10.70
CA PHE A 83 -43.04 32.78 10.67
C PHE A 83 -44.48 32.81 10.17
N GLY A 84 -45.37 32.92 11.14
CA GLY A 84 -46.81 32.89 10.95
C GLY A 84 -47.29 33.90 9.93
N TYR A 85 -48.32 33.47 9.20
CA TYR A 85 -49.27 34.38 8.59
C TYR A 85 -49.99 35.17 9.70
N LEU A 86 -49.61 36.43 9.88
CA LEU A 86 -50.44 37.53 10.37
C LEU A 86 -49.97 38.82 9.69
#